data_AF-A0A8I1TPN3-F1
#
_entry.id   AF-A0A8I1TPN3-F1
#
_cell.length_a   1.000
_cell.length_b   1.000
_cell.length_c   1.000
_cell.angle_alpha   90.00
_cell.angle_beta   90.00
_cell.angle_gamma   90.00
#
_symmetry.space_group_name_H-M   'P 1'
#
loop_
_entity.id
_entity.type
_entity.pdbx_description
1 polymer ?
#
loop_
_entity_poly.entity_id
_entity_poly.type
_entity_poly.pdbx_seq_one_letter_code
_entity_poly.pdbx_strand_id
1 'polypeptide(L)' 'MTIAPEGRKLLRLEVRNAETPIERKPSWIRTRARTGPQYTELKSLVRSGGLHTVCE' A
#
# COMPACT_ATOMS: atom_id res chain seq x y z
N MET A 1 4.24 27.40 -5.53
CA MET A 1 3.80 26.32 -6.42
C MET A 1 4.61 25.08 -6.12
N THR A 2 4.08 24.15 -5.31
CA THR A 2 4.70 22.85 -5.08
C THR A 2 4.39 21.96 -6.27
N ILE A 3 5.41 21.66 -7.07
CA ILE A 3 5.28 20.80 -8.24
C ILE A 3 5.11 19.36 -7.73
N ALA A 4 3.88 18.84 -7.77
CA ALA A 4 3.60 17.45 -7.49
C ALA A 4 4.48 16.54 -8.37
N PRO A 5 5.14 15.51 -7.82
CA PRO A 5 6.21 14.77 -8.49
C PRO A 5 5.68 13.63 -9.38
N GLU A 6 4.47 13.74 -9.89
CA GLU A 6 3.84 12.67 -10.67
C GLU A 6 4.67 12.39 -11.94
N GLY A 7 5.24 11.19 -12.05
CA GLY A 7 6.02 10.72 -13.21
C GLY A 7 7.54 10.97 -13.16
N ARG A 8 8.10 11.47 -12.05
CA ARG A 8 9.55 11.64 -11.90
C ARG A 8 10.24 10.34 -11.52
N LYS A 9 11.42 10.11 -12.12
CA LYS A 9 12.39 9.10 -11.66
C LYS A 9 12.55 9.20 -10.14
N LEU A 10 12.62 8.05 -9.45
CA LEU A 10 12.77 7.96 -7.99
C LEU A 10 13.69 9.06 -7.46
N LEU A 11 13.27 9.71 -6.37
CA LEU A 11 14.09 10.72 -5.73
C LEU A 11 15.43 10.10 -5.32
N ARG A 12 16.48 10.92 -5.23
CA ARG A 12 17.83 10.45 -4.82
C ARG A 12 17.78 9.59 -3.56
N LEU A 13 16.88 9.92 -2.62
CA LEU A 13 16.68 9.16 -1.38
C LEU A 13 16.05 7.79 -1.61
N GLU A 14 15.05 7.67 -2.48
CA GLU A 14 14.39 6.39 -2.78
C GLU A 14 15.33 5.46 -3.56
N VAL A 15 16.13 6.01 -4.49
CA VAL A 15 17.20 5.26 -5.17
C VAL A 15 18.18 4.72 -4.14
N ARG A 16 18.66 5.55 -3.21
CA ARG A 16 19.57 5.12 -2.14
C ARG A 16 18.93 4.11 -1.19
N ASN A 17 17.65 4.27 -0.85
CA ASN A 17 16.93 3.31 0.01
C ASN A 17 16.85 1.94 -0.67
N ALA A 18 16.69 1.90 -2.00
CA ALA A 18 16.67 0.67 -2.78
C ALA A 18 18.04 -0.03 -2.91
N GLU A 19 19.15 0.66 -2.63
CA GLU A 19 20.48 0.05 -2.55
C GLU A 19 20.61 -0.89 -1.34
N THR A 20 19.78 -0.68 -0.30
CA THR A 20 19.72 -1.58 0.86
C THR A 20 18.80 -2.78 0.53
N PRO A 21 19.30 -4.02 0.60
CA PRO A 21 18.47 -5.20 0.34
C PRO A 21 17.26 -5.28 1.27
N ILE A 22 16.14 -5.79 0.76
CA ILE A 22 14.93 -6.00 1.58
C ILE A 22 15.23 -7.05 2.66
N GLU A 23 15.10 -6.65 3.92
CA GLU A 23 15.27 -7.54 5.06
C GLU A 23 14.16 -8.59 5.14
N ARG A 24 14.50 -9.77 5.66
CA ARG A 24 13.48 -10.79 5.92
C ARG A 24 12.59 -10.34 7.07
N LYS A 25 11.28 -10.40 6.87
CA LYS A 25 10.31 -10.17 7.93
C LYS A 25 10.54 -11.17 9.07
N PRO A 26 10.61 -10.71 10.34
CA PRO A 26 10.75 -11.59 11.47
C PRO A 26 9.51 -12.46 11.68
N SER A 27 9.67 -13.57 12.40
CA SER A 27 8.67 -14.62 12.51
C SER A 27 7.34 -14.16 13.11
N TRP A 28 7.29 -13.11 13.93
CA TRP A 28 6.05 -12.61 14.53
C TRP A 28 5.21 -11.72 13.62
N ILE A 29 5.79 -11.15 12.55
CA ILE A 29 5.06 -10.31 11.58
C ILE A 29 4.38 -11.24 10.56
N ARG A 30 3.11 -11.56 10.80
CA ARG A 30 2.30 -12.46 9.97
C ARG A 30 0.89 -11.93 9.79
N THR A 31 0.30 -12.21 8.63
CA THR A 31 -1.09 -11.88 8.33
C THR A 31 -2.03 -12.70 9.21
N ARG A 32 -2.91 -12.03 9.96
CA ARG A 32 -4.01 -12.67 10.70
C ARG A 32 -5.36 -12.61 9.97
N ALA A 33 -5.53 -11.59 9.12
CA ALA A 33 -6.79 -11.33 8.44
C ALA A 33 -7.19 -12.49 7.52
N ARG A 34 -8.50 -12.78 7.48
CA ARG A 34 -9.12 -13.71 6.53
C ARG A 34 -10.09 -12.93 5.66
N THR A 35 -10.04 -13.14 4.35
CA THR A 35 -10.97 -12.51 3.41
C THR A 35 -12.28 -13.29 3.39
N GLY A 36 -13.15 -12.97 4.35
CA GLY A 36 -14.51 -13.53 4.45
C GLY A 36 -15.57 -12.71 3.71
N PRO A 37 -16.83 -13.16 3.73
CA PRO A 37 -17.95 -12.49 3.07
C PRO A 37 -18.07 -11.00 3.43
N GLN A 38 -17.83 -10.65 4.70
CA GLN A 38 -17.92 -9.28 5.19
C GLN A 38 -16.85 -8.36 4.57
N TYR A 39 -15.63 -8.87 4.35
CA TYR A 39 -14.58 -8.10 3.68
C TYR A 39 -14.96 -7.82 2.23
N THR A 40 -15.48 -8.83 1.53
CA THR A 40 -15.89 -8.72 0.13
C THR A 40 -17.07 -7.76 -0.02
N GLU A 41 -18.05 -7.83 0.88
CA GLU A 41 -19.20 -6.92 0.90
C GLU A 41 -18.75 -5.46 1.12
N LEU A 42 -17.91 -5.22 2.13
CA LEU A 42 -17.37 -3.89 2.40
C LEU A 42 -16.59 -3.33 1.20
N LYS A 43 -15.74 -4.16 0.59
CA LYS A 43 -14.97 -3.77 -0.61
C LYS A 43 -15.88 -3.45 -1.79
N SER A 44 -16.95 -4.24 -1.98
CA SER A 44 -17.95 -3.99 -3.03
C SER A 44 -18.66 -2.66 -2.82
N LEU A 45 -19.04 -2.36 -1.57
CA LEU A 45 -19.70 -1.12 -1.19
C LEU A 45 -18.80 0.11 -1.41
N VAL A 46 -17.54 0.04 -0.99
CA VAL A 46 -16.56 1.12 -1.21
C VAL A 46 -16.41 1.41 -2.71
N ARG A 47 -16.26 0.34 -3.52
CA ARG A 47 -16.11 0.47 -4.97
C ARG A 47 -17.37 0.99 -5.65
N SER A 48 -18.55 0.51 -5.28
CA SER A 48 -19.81 0.96 -5.87
C SER A 48 -20.15 2.40 -5.49
N GLY A 49 -19.72 2.84 -4.30
CA GLY A 49 -19.82 4.22 -3.85
C GLY A 49 -18.77 5.16 -4.44
N GLY A 50 -17.81 4.67 -5.24
CA GLY A 50 -16.70 5.48 -5.75
C GLY A 50 -15.80 6.06 -4.66
N LEU A 51 -15.69 5.36 -3.52
CA LEU A 51 -14.93 5.79 -2.37
C LEU A 51 -13.53 5.18 -2.36
N HIS A 52 -12.61 5.82 -1.64
CA HIS A 52 -11.26 5.31 -1.39
C HIS A 52 -11.03 5.18 0.11
N THR A 53 -10.36 4.11 0.53
CA THR A 53 -9.96 3.93 1.93
C THR A 53 -8.45 3.83 2.04
N VAL A 54 -7.89 4.26 3.17
CA VAL A 54 -6.45 4.13 3.46
C VAL A 54 -6.02 2.66 3.64
N CYS A 55 -6.98 1.77 3.90
CA CYS A 55 -6.72 0.34 4.08
C CYS A 55 -6.48 -0.41 2.75
N GLU A 56 -6.82 0.18 1.61
CA GLU A 56 -6.65 -0.41 0.27
C GLU A 56 -5.29 -0.12 -0.37
#